data_AF-A0A510UWU9-F1
#
_entry.id   AF-A0A510UWU9-F1
#
_cell.length_a   1.000
_cell.length_b   1.000
_cell.length_c   1.000
_cell.angle_alpha   90.00
_cell.angle_beta   90.00
_cell.angle_gamma   90.00
#
_symmetry.space_group_name_H-M   'P 1'
#
loop_
_entity.id
_entity.type
_entity.pdbx_description
1 polymer ?
#
loop_
_entity_poly.entity_id
_entity_poly.type
_entity_poly.pdbx_seq_one_letter_code
_entity_poly.pdbx_strand_id
1 'polypeptide(L)'
;MTSAVPLRATTARPAMRSATLADDAAAALVAVRERAPLVQCLTNEVTTNLVANALLAIGASPAMAAVPGEAEQLAAVAGGLLVNLGTPGPDQRACVEPTVTTALRAGVPWVLDPVAVGVLSVRTRLAEDLLAARPAVVRGNASEVRALAGLRSSGRGVDALDTVDAAYAAAVRVSRATGGAVAVSGPTDLVVAGDVAVRVEAGDPLLTSVTGAGCALGGLVAAFAAVTDPITAAVGASLALGIAAERARALARGPASFQVALLDELHLLRGEDLEAAGERLTVDSVAARPAGEAVEGAPAGGSTGRHVPGARS
;
A
#
# COMPACT_ATOMS: atom_id res chain seq x y z
N MET A 1 -27.76 24.42 5.24
CA MET A 1 -26.88 25.21 4.37
C MET A 1 -25.46 24.72 4.60
N THR A 2 -25.06 23.66 3.92
CA THR A 2 -23.74 23.03 4.05
C THR A 2 -22.84 23.58 2.95
N SER A 3 -21.83 24.33 3.36
CA SER A 3 -20.80 24.90 2.50
C SER A 3 -19.90 23.77 1.99
N ALA A 4 -20.07 23.36 0.73
CA ALA A 4 -19.13 22.50 0.04
C ALA A 4 -17.82 23.27 -0.18
N VAL A 5 -16.72 22.77 0.39
CA VAL A 5 -15.38 23.27 0.10
C VAL A 5 -14.99 22.74 -1.29
N PRO A 6 -14.72 23.61 -2.28
CA PRO A 6 -14.36 23.16 -3.62
C PRO A 6 -12.95 22.55 -3.61
N LEU A 7 -12.80 21.40 -4.25
CA LEU A 7 -11.52 20.81 -4.64
C LEU A 7 -10.73 21.85 -5.45
N ARG A 8 -9.62 22.32 -4.88
CA ARG A 8 -8.74 23.30 -5.53
C ARG A 8 -8.15 22.70 -6.81
N ALA A 9 -8.22 23.48 -7.89
CA ALA A 9 -7.49 23.22 -9.12
C ALA A 9 -5.99 23.05 -8.85
N THR A 10 -5.40 22.04 -9.49
CA THR A 10 -4.01 21.63 -9.38
C THR A 10 -3.08 22.70 -9.94
N THR A 11 -2.68 23.66 -9.10
CA THR A 11 -1.46 24.44 -9.34
C THR A 11 -0.27 23.49 -9.24
N ALA A 12 0.67 23.55 -10.18
CA ALA A 12 1.88 22.74 -10.15
C ALA A 12 2.53 22.81 -8.76
N ARG A 13 2.59 21.66 -8.06
CA ARG A 13 3.19 21.54 -6.73
C ARG A 13 4.67 21.93 -6.90
N PRO A 14 5.24 22.81 -6.06
CA PRO A 14 6.68 23.07 -6.08
C PRO A 14 7.43 21.74 -5.95
N ALA A 15 8.64 21.66 -6.52
CA ALA A 15 9.47 20.45 -6.47
C ALA A 15 9.51 19.91 -5.02
N MET A 16 8.95 18.72 -4.81
CA MET A 16 8.81 18.13 -3.49
C MET A 16 10.19 17.83 -2.93
N ARG A 17 10.48 18.32 -1.72
CA ARG A 17 11.77 18.13 -1.04
C ARG A 17 11.59 17.19 0.14
N SER A 18 12.63 16.44 0.49
CA SER A 18 12.62 15.50 1.63
C SER A 18 12.15 16.14 2.94
N ALA A 19 12.70 17.30 3.30
CA ALA A 19 12.32 18.02 4.52
C ALA A 19 10.83 18.38 4.55
N THR A 20 10.30 18.94 3.46
CA THR A 20 8.87 19.29 3.36
C THR A 20 7.97 18.07 3.51
N LEU A 21 8.37 16.90 2.98
CA LEU A 21 7.58 15.68 3.10
C LEU A 21 7.60 15.11 4.53
N ALA A 22 8.73 15.25 5.24
CA ALA A 22 8.82 14.90 6.66
C ALA A 22 7.95 15.82 7.53
N ASP A 23 7.96 17.13 7.27
CA ASP A 23 7.09 18.11 7.94
C ASP A 23 5.60 17.79 7.70
N ASP A 24 5.23 17.51 6.45
CA ASP A 24 3.86 17.14 6.06
C ASP A 24 3.44 15.81 6.74
N ALA A 25 4.35 14.84 6.85
CA ALA A 25 4.11 13.58 7.55
C ALA A 25 3.95 13.76 9.07
N ALA A 26 4.75 14.63 9.69
CA ALA A 26 4.64 15.02 11.09
C ALA A 26 3.29 15.67 11.38
N ALA A 27 2.89 16.64 10.54
CA ALA A 27 1.59 17.29 10.63
C ALA A 27 0.43 16.29 10.46
N ALA A 28 0.58 15.30 9.57
CA ALA A 28 -0.41 14.25 9.39
C ALA A 28 -0.55 13.36 10.63
N LEU A 29 0.55 12.99 11.30
CA LEU A 29 0.48 12.22 12.56
C LEU A 29 -0.27 12.99 13.66
N VAL A 30 0.00 14.30 13.80
CA VAL A 30 -0.74 15.16 14.73
C VAL A 30 -2.22 15.18 14.37
N ALA A 31 -2.56 15.38 13.09
CA ALA A 31 -3.94 15.41 12.62
C ALA A 31 -4.68 14.07 12.81
N VAL A 32 -4.01 12.92 12.65
CA VAL A 32 -4.59 11.60 12.97
C VAL A 32 -5.00 11.55 14.43
N ARG A 33 -4.16 12.00 15.35
CA ARG A 33 -4.45 11.97 16.79
C ARG A 33 -5.52 12.95 17.21
N GLU A 34 -5.52 14.16 16.65
CA GLU A 34 -6.51 15.18 16.96
C GLU A 34 -7.91 14.82 16.44
N ARG A 35 -7.98 14.24 15.24
CA ARG A 35 -9.26 13.91 14.58
C ARG A 35 -9.76 12.50 14.90
N ALA A 36 -8.87 11.62 15.35
CA ALA A 36 -9.13 10.21 15.61
C ALA A 36 -9.98 9.56 14.51
N PRO A 37 -9.50 9.56 13.24
CA PRO A 37 -10.33 9.17 12.10
C PRO A 37 -10.83 7.73 12.27
N LEU A 38 -12.10 7.53 11.91
CA LEU A 38 -12.69 6.20 11.82
C LEU A 38 -12.12 5.47 10.59
N VAL A 39 -11.40 4.38 10.81
CA VAL A 39 -10.80 3.56 9.76
C VAL A 39 -11.55 2.24 9.66
N GLN A 40 -12.36 2.10 8.62
CA GLN A 40 -12.97 0.81 8.31
C GLN A 40 -11.91 -0.12 7.74
N CYS A 41 -11.85 -1.34 8.25
CA CYS A 41 -10.89 -2.35 7.81
C CYS A 41 -11.62 -3.60 7.34
N LEU A 42 -11.63 -3.80 6.01
CA LEU A 42 -11.91 -5.09 5.40
C LEU A 42 -10.59 -5.87 5.36
N THR A 43 -10.25 -6.54 6.46
CA THR A 43 -8.97 -7.26 6.61
C THR A 43 -9.16 -8.74 6.95
N ASN A 44 -8.05 -9.46 6.94
CA ASN A 44 -7.99 -10.90 7.16
C ASN A 44 -8.02 -11.29 8.63
N GLU A 45 -8.70 -12.39 8.95
CA GLU A 45 -8.89 -12.90 10.31
C GLU A 45 -7.59 -13.12 11.09
N VAL A 46 -6.49 -13.44 10.39
CA VAL A 46 -5.18 -13.71 10.99
C VAL A 46 -4.60 -12.45 11.66
N THR A 47 -4.90 -11.27 11.13
CA THR A 47 -4.22 -10.02 11.52
C THR A 47 -5.16 -8.96 12.08
N THR A 48 -6.48 -9.19 12.09
CA THR A 48 -7.51 -8.26 12.57
C THR A 48 -7.15 -7.59 13.90
N ASN A 49 -6.72 -8.38 14.90
CA ASN A 49 -6.38 -7.84 16.21
C ASN A 49 -5.16 -6.89 16.17
N LEU A 50 -4.11 -7.26 15.44
CA LEU A 50 -2.90 -6.43 15.33
C LEU A 50 -3.19 -5.14 14.57
N VAL A 51 -3.95 -5.20 13.47
CA VAL A 51 -4.35 -4.01 12.71
C VAL A 51 -5.18 -3.07 13.58
N ALA A 52 -6.12 -3.60 14.36
CA ALA A 52 -6.94 -2.80 15.29
C ALA A 52 -6.06 -2.10 16.33
N ASN A 53 -5.16 -2.84 16.97
CA ASN A 53 -4.31 -2.30 18.02
C ASN A 53 -3.28 -1.30 17.47
N ALA A 54 -2.75 -1.48 16.27
CA ALA A 54 -1.86 -0.51 15.64
C ALA A 54 -2.57 0.81 15.33
N LEU A 55 -3.83 0.74 14.85
CA LEU A 55 -4.68 1.91 14.62
C LEU A 55 -5.00 2.63 15.94
N LEU A 56 -5.36 1.90 16.99
CA LEU A 56 -5.57 2.48 18.31
C LEU A 56 -4.30 3.14 18.86
N ALA A 57 -3.15 2.47 18.71
CA ALA A 57 -1.87 2.99 19.18
C ALA A 57 -1.53 4.34 18.54
N ILE A 58 -1.70 4.48 17.22
CA ILE A 58 -1.40 5.74 16.53
C ILE A 58 -2.44 6.84 16.79
N GLY A 59 -3.58 6.51 17.41
CA GLY A 59 -4.66 7.44 17.79
C GLY A 59 -5.86 7.45 16.84
N ALA A 60 -5.97 6.51 15.92
CA ALA A 60 -7.14 6.34 15.05
C ALA A 60 -8.22 5.45 15.71
N SER A 61 -9.41 5.40 15.12
CA SER A 61 -10.52 4.57 15.58
C SER A 61 -10.78 3.43 14.59
N PRO A 62 -10.40 2.17 14.88
CA PRO A 62 -10.62 1.07 13.96
C PRO A 62 -12.06 0.54 14.00
N ALA A 63 -12.59 0.15 12.84
CA ALA A 63 -13.83 -0.60 12.73
C ALA A 63 -13.68 -1.80 11.79
N MET A 64 -13.78 -3.01 12.35
CA MET A 64 -13.55 -4.29 11.65
C MET A 64 -14.86 -4.88 11.12
N ALA A 65 -15.54 -4.17 10.21
CA ALA A 65 -16.85 -4.58 9.69
C ALA A 65 -16.78 -4.97 8.21
N ALA A 66 -16.94 -6.27 7.95
CA ALA A 66 -16.98 -6.90 6.62
C ALA A 66 -18.31 -7.62 6.34
N VAL A 67 -19.37 -7.24 7.05
CA VAL A 67 -20.72 -7.81 6.88
C VAL A 67 -21.44 -7.08 5.73
N PRO A 68 -21.93 -7.79 4.70
CA PRO A 68 -22.69 -7.18 3.60
C PRO A 68 -23.89 -6.36 4.11
N GLY A 69 -24.07 -5.17 3.57
CA GLY A 69 -25.07 -4.19 4.01
C GLY A 69 -24.54 -3.24 5.07
N GLU A 70 -23.89 -3.75 6.13
CA GLU A 70 -23.31 -2.92 7.19
C GLU A 70 -21.98 -2.28 6.76
N ALA A 71 -21.17 -3.02 5.98
CA ALA A 71 -19.88 -2.57 5.51
C ALA A 71 -20.00 -1.30 4.64
N GLU A 72 -21.00 -1.24 3.77
CA GLU A 72 -21.30 -0.08 2.91
C GLU A 72 -21.78 1.12 3.73
N GLN A 73 -22.65 0.89 4.72
CA GLN A 73 -23.12 1.94 5.63
C GLN A 73 -21.96 2.58 6.39
N LEU A 74 -21.04 1.75 6.89
CA LEU A 74 -19.85 2.22 7.59
C LEU A 74 -18.91 2.97 6.64
N ALA A 75 -18.73 2.49 5.41
CA ALA A 75 -17.86 3.12 4.42
C ALA A 75 -18.31 4.53 4.03
N ALA A 76 -19.62 4.81 4.10
CA ALA A 76 -20.17 6.12 3.82
C ALA A 76 -19.81 7.19 4.87
N VAL A 77 -19.41 6.77 6.08
CA VAL A 77 -19.12 7.67 7.21
C VAL A 77 -17.70 7.52 7.75
N ALA A 78 -16.91 6.57 7.24
CA ALA A 78 -15.52 6.39 7.61
C ALA A 78 -14.64 7.56 7.15
N GLY A 79 -13.56 7.83 7.89
CA GLY A 79 -12.50 8.74 7.45
C GLY A 79 -11.56 8.09 6.43
N GLY A 80 -11.37 6.77 6.50
CA GLY A 80 -10.58 6.00 5.55
C GLY A 80 -11.00 4.53 5.52
N LEU A 81 -10.70 3.84 4.41
CA LEU A 81 -11.01 2.43 4.20
C LEU A 81 -9.76 1.63 3.85
N LEU A 82 -9.48 0.55 4.59
CA LEU A 82 -8.52 -0.47 4.21
C LEU A 82 -9.24 -1.66 3.57
N VAL A 83 -8.80 -2.06 2.38
CA VAL A 83 -9.17 -3.31 1.71
C VAL A 83 -7.94 -4.20 1.61
N ASN A 84 -7.85 -5.20 2.49
CA ASN A 84 -6.77 -6.18 2.51
C ASN A 84 -7.27 -7.54 2.00
N LEU A 85 -6.62 -8.08 0.98
CA LEU A 85 -7.01 -9.31 0.29
C LEU A 85 -6.36 -10.57 0.87
N GLY A 86 -5.80 -10.49 2.07
CA GLY A 86 -5.35 -11.66 2.82
C GLY A 86 -6.55 -12.54 3.15
N THR A 87 -6.47 -13.84 2.86
CA THR A 87 -7.48 -14.88 3.20
C THR A 87 -8.93 -14.37 3.31
N PRO A 88 -9.51 -13.75 2.26
CA PRO A 88 -10.75 -13.02 2.42
C PRO A 88 -11.88 -14.01 2.66
N GLY A 89 -12.67 -13.81 3.72
CA GLY A 89 -13.83 -14.63 4.05
C GLY A 89 -14.96 -14.48 3.02
N PRO A 90 -16.00 -15.34 3.05
CA PRO A 90 -17.15 -15.23 2.14
C PRO A 90 -17.82 -13.86 2.19
N ASP A 91 -18.04 -13.33 3.39
CA ASP A 91 -18.73 -12.05 3.61
C ASP A 91 -17.92 -10.88 3.05
N GLN A 92 -16.60 -10.85 3.30
CA GLN A 92 -15.71 -9.85 2.72
C GLN A 92 -15.74 -9.89 1.18
N ARG A 93 -15.70 -11.09 0.58
CA ARG A 93 -15.78 -11.21 -0.88
C ARG A 93 -17.12 -10.74 -1.43
N ALA A 94 -18.20 -10.87 -0.66
CA ALA A 94 -19.54 -10.43 -1.06
C ALA A 94 -19.74 -8.91 -0.93
N CYS A 95 -19.03 -8.24 -0.02
CA CYS A 95 -19.23 -6.81 0.26
C CYS A 95 -18.12 -5.88 -0.23
N VAL A 96 -16.93 -6.39 -0.61
CA VAL A 96 -15.78 -5.51 -0.91
C VAL A 96 -16.04 -4.52 -2.04
N GLU A 97 -16.57 -4.95 -3.17
CA GLU A 97 -16.89 -4.08 -4.32
C GLU A 97 -17.96 -3.02 -4.00
N PRO A 98 -19.12 -3.37 -3.43
CA PRO A 98 -20.13 -2.37 -3.06
C PRO A 98 -19.64 -1.43 -1.94
N THR A 99 -18.79 -1.91 -1.03
CA THR A 99 -18.15 -1.08 0.01
C THR A 99 -17.22 -0.04 -0.62
N VAL A 100 -16.33 -0.46 -1.53
CA VAL A 100 -15.45 0.47 -2.26
C VAL A 100 -16.24 1.46 -3.11
N THR A 101 -17.30 1.00 -3.79
CA THR A 101 -18.20 1.87 -4.55
C THR A 101 -18.83 2.94 -3.65
N THR A 102 -19.20 2.58 -2.43
CA THR A 102 -19.80 3.50 -1.47
C THR A 102 -18.77 4.50 -0.93
N ALA A 103 -17.58 4.04 -0.58
CA ALA A 103 -16.47 4.91 -0.18
C ALA A 103 -16.15 5.96 -1.26
N LEU A 104 -16.06 5.54 -2.52
CA LEU A 104 -15.82 6.45 -3.65
C LEU A 104 -16.92 7.52 -3.78
N ARG A 105 -18.20 7.14 -3.63
CA ARG A 105 -19.32 8.10 -3.70
C ARG A 105 -19.31 9.08 -2.53
N ALA A 106 -18.85 8.65 -1.36
CA ALA A 106 -18.73 9.48 -0.16
C ALA A 106 -17.44 10.32 -0.13
N GLY A 107 -16.51 10.12 -1.08
CA GLY A 107 -15.21 10.79 -1.10
C GLY A 107 -14.23 10.25 -0.05
N VAL A 108 -14.46 9.04 0.46
CA VAL A 108 -13.60 8.39 1.46
C VAL A 108 -12.39 7.79 0.76
N PRO A 109 -11.16 8.18 1.14
CA PRO A 109 -9.94 7.60 0.58
C PRO A 109 -9.81 6.14 1.02
N TRP A 110 -9.40 5.28 0.09
CA TRP A 110 -9.26 3.86 0.36
C TRP A 110 -7.92 3.30 -0.09
N VAL A 111 -7.45 2.29 0.64
CA VAL A 111 -6.15 1.64 0.49
C VAL A 111 -6.36 0.20 0.06
N LEU A 112 -5.64 -0.21 -0.98
CA LEU A 112 -5.60 -1.60 -1.43
C LEU A 112 -4.32 -2.28 -0.91
N ASP A 113 -4.47 -3.35 -0.15
CA ASP A 113 -3.38 -4.26 0.27
C ASP A 113 -3.58 -5.63 -0.42
N PRO A 114 -2.95 -5.86 -1.58
CA PRO A 114 -3.19 -7.00 -2.46
C PRO A 114 -2.45 -8.27 -2.00
N VAL A 115 -2.55 -8.61 -0.71
CA VAL A 115 -1.79 -9.69 -0.07
C VAL A 115 -1.90 -11.00 -0.85
N ALA A 116 -0.74 -11.53 -1.24
CA ALA A 116 -0.57 -12.78 -2.01
C ALA A 116 -1.25 -12.79 -3.40
N VAL A 117 -1.44 -11.64 -4.03
CA VAL A 117 -1.74 -11.53 -5.46
C VAL A 117 -0.57 -12.08 -6.30
N GLY A 118 -0.89 -12.64 -7.47
CA GLY A 118 0.06 -13.29 -8.37
C GLY A 118 0.02 -14.81 -8.29
N VAL A 119 0.20 -15.37 -7.09
CA VAL A 119 0.21 -16.83 -6.88
C VAL A 119 -1.19 -17.43 -6.93
N LEU A 120 -2.21 -16.69 -6.45
CA LEU A 120 -3.58 -17.18 -6.29
C LEU A 120 -4.55 -16.48 -7.24
N SER A 121 -5.05 -17.20 -8.24
CA SER A 121 -5.89 -16.67 -9.34
C SER A 121 -7.18 -15.98 -8.91
N VAL A 122 -7.77 -16.36 -7.78
CA VAL A 122 -8.96 -15.70 -7.22
C VAL A 122 -8.61 -14.31 -6.68
N ARG A 123 -7.50 -14.19 -5.94
CA ARG A 123 -7.07 -12.90 -5.37
C ARG A 123 -6.57 -11.96 -6.45
N THR A 124 -5.85 -12.47 -7.45
CA THR A 124 -5.36 -11.67 -8.57
C THR A 124 -6.50 -10.99 -9.32
N ARG A 125 -7.57 -11.73 -9.69
CA ARG A 125 -8.71 -11.14 -10.40
C ARG A 125 -9.43 -10.07 -9.58
N LEU A 126 -9.72 -10.37 -8.31
CA LEU A 126 -10.34 -9.40 -7.41
C LEU A 126 -9.48 -8.13 -7.26
N ALA A 127 -8.16 -8.28 -7.17
CA ALA A 127 -7.26 -7.14 -7.07
C ALA A 127 -7.23 -6.29 -8.35
N GLU A 128 -7.28 -6.92 -9.53
CA GLU A 128 -7.37 -6.23 -10.82
C GLU A 128 -8.66 -5.41 -10.93
N ASP A 129 -9.80 -6.00 -10.54
CA ASP A 129 -11.10 -5.33 -10.55
C ASP A 129 -11.12 -4.14 -9.58
N LEU A 130 -10.60 -4.33 -8.36
CA LEU A 130 -10.48 -3.26 -7.37
C LEU A 130 -9.48 -2.18 -7.78
N LEU A 131 -8.42 -2.52 -8.51
CA LEU A 131 -7.46 -1.53 -9.00
C LEU A 131 -8.11 -0.53 -9.96
N ALA A 132 -9.04 -1.00 -10.79
CA ALA A 132 -9.82 -0.14 -11.69
C ALA A 132 -10.69 0.88 -10.95
N ALA A 133 -11.01 0.61 -9.68
CA ALA A 133 -11.70 1.54 -8.78
C ALA A 133 -10.79 2.63 -8.18
N ARG A 134 -9.53 2.73 -8.64
CA ARG A 134 -8.57 3.82 -8.35
C ARG A 134 -8.36 4.05 -6.84
N PRO A 135 -7.74 3.10 -6.12
CA PRO A 135 -7.36 3.32 -4.72
C PRO A 135 -6.48 4.55 -4.57
N ALA A 136 -6.66 5.26 -3.45
CA ALA A 136 -5.83 6.40 -3.09
C ALA A 136 -4.38 5.95 -2.87
N VAL A 137 -4.20 4.81 -2.20
CA VAL A 137 -2.89 4.16 -2.04
C VAL A 137 -2.99 2.66 -2.32
N VAL A 138 -2.05 2.13 -3.09
CA VAL A 138 -1.79 0.68 -3.17
C VAL A 138 -0.56 0.39 -2.34
N ARG A 139 -0.63 -0.57 -1.41
CA ARG A 139 0.53 -0.97 -0.60
C ARG A 139 0.75 -2.47 -0.72
N GLY A 140 1.95 -2.91 -1.06
CA GLY A 140 2.31 -4.33 -1.14
C GLY A 140 3.81 -4.53 -1.13
N ASN A 141 4.26 -5.77 -1.12
CA ASN A 141 5.68 -6.08 -1.36
C ASN A 141 6.01 -6.02 -2.87
N ALA A 142 7.29 -6.17 -3.21
CA ALA A 142 7.76 -6.09 -4.59
C ALA A 142 7.06 -7.09 -5.54
N SER A 143 6.86 -8.34 -5.11
CA SER A 143 6.26 -9.37 -5.97
C SER A 143 4.75 -9.13 -6.19
N GLU A 144 4.04 -8.68 -5.16
CA GLU A 144 2.62 -8.31 -5.22
C GLU A 144 2.38 -7.13 -6.17
N VAL A 145 3.19 -6.07 -6.06
CA VAL A 145 3.05 -4.88 -6.93
C VAL A 145 3.42 -5.21 -8.38
N ARG A 146 4.42 -6.05 -8.62
CA ARG A 146 4.75 -6.54 -9.98
C ARG A 146 3.61 -7.36 -10.57
N ALA A 147 3.04 -8.28 -9.79
CA ALA A 147 1.90 -9.08 -10.22
C ALA A 147 0.70 -8.21 -10.58
N LEU A 148 0.38 -7.21 -9.74
CA LEU A 148 -0.69 -6.25 -9.96
C LEU A 148 -0.48 -5.39 -11.21
N ALA A 149 0.77 -5.10 -11.59
CA ALA A 149 1.13 -4.38 -12.81
C ALA A 149 1.08 -5.26 -14.09
N GLY A 150 0.66 -6.52 -13.97
CA GLY A 150 0.69 -7.51 -15.05
C GLY A 150 2.10 -7.96 -15.44
N LEU A 151 3.11 -7.68 -14.61
CA LEU A 151 4.49 -8.07 -14.86
C LEU A 151 4.75 -9.41 -14.19
N ARG A 152 5.10 -10.43 -14.99
CA ARG A 152 5.44 -11.75 -14.46
C ARG A 152 6.75 -11.68 -13.68
N SER A 153 6.80 -12.36 -12.54
CA SER A 153 8.06 -12.57 -11.84
C SER A 153 9.04 -13.34 -12.73
N SER A 154 10.30 -12.91 -12.74
CA SER A 154 11.35 -13.53 -13.57
C SER A 154 11.91 -14.83 -12.98
N GLY A 155 11.34 -15.34 -11.89
CA GLY A 155 11.79 -16.55 -11.20
C GLY A 155 10.70 -17.61 -11.10
N ARG A 156 11.05 -18.86 -11.39
CA ARG A 156 10.24 -20.02 -11.00
C ARG A 156 10.45 -20.25 -9.51
N GLY A 157 9.42 -20.00 -8.71
CA GLY A 157 9.41 -20.32 -7.28
C GLY A 157 9.19 -19.11 -6.37
N VAL A 158 8.79 -19.40 -5.15
CA VAL A 158 8.59 -18.46 -4.04
C VAL A 158 9.91 -17.86 -3.51
N ASP A 159 11.05 -18.30 -4.07
CA ASP A 159 12.40 -18.09 -3.51
C ASP A 159 13.26 -17.06 -4.26
N ALA A 160 12.84 -16.56 -5.43
CA ALA A 160 13.46 -15.39 -6.04
C ALA A 160 12.79 -14.14 -5.45
N LEU A 161 13.32 -13.65 -4.32
CA LEU A 161 12.83 -12.45 -3.66
C LEU A 161 13.04 -11.24 -4.56
N ASP A 162 11.95 -10.74 -5.14
CA ASP A 162 11.97 -9.49 -5.91
C ASP A 162 12.40 -8.34 -5.00
N THR A 163 13.38 -7.56 -5.45
CA THR A 163 13.82 -6.36 -4.73
C THR A 163 12.84 -5.21 -4.96
N VAL A 164 12.85 -4.24 -4.06
CA VAL A 164 12.06 -3.00 -4.20
C VAL A 164 12.39 -2.29 -5.52
N ASP A 165 13.67 -2.25 -5.92
CA ASP A 165 14.10 -1.67 -7.19
C ASP A 165 13.54 -2.41 -8.41
N ALA A 166 13.43 -3.74 -8.34
CA ALA A 166 12.82 -4.54 -9.41
C ALA A 166 11.32 -4.24 -9.58
N ALA A 167 10.65 -3.70 -8.55
CA ALA A 167 9.26 -3.28 -8.59
C ALA A 167 9.07 -1.81 -9.01
N TYR A 168 10.13 -1.02 -9.20
CA TYR A 168 10.01 0.41 -9.52
C TYR A 168 9.12 0.69 -10.73
N ALA A 169 9.37 0.02 -11.86
CA ALA A 169 8.58 0.19 -13.08
C ALA A 169 7.12 -0.26 -12.91
N ALA A 170 6.88 -1.28 -12.06
CA ALA A 170 5.55 -1.74 -11.71
C ALA A 170 4.81 -0.68 -10.89
N ALA A 171 5.45 -0.13 -9.87
CA ALA A 171 4.90 0.91 -9.01
C ALA A 171 4.54 2.18 -9.80
N VAL A 172 5.41 2.63 -10.71
CA VAL A 172 5.12 3.76 -11.63
C VAL A 172 3.91 3.46 -12.50
N ARG A 173 3.82 2.26 -13.09
CA ARG A 173 2.66 1.87 -13.92
C ARG A 173 1.37 1.89 -13.10
N VAL A 174 1.37 1.29 -11.91
CA VAL A 174 0.21 1.23 -11.04
C VAL A 174 -0.20 2.63 -10.58
N SER A 175 0.74 3.47 -10.14
CA SER A 175 0.47 4.85 -9.72
C SER A 175 -0.16 5.67 -10.86
N ARG A 176 0.34 5.53 -12.09
CA ARG A 176 -0.27 6.21 -13.26
C ARG A 176 -1.66 5.69 -13.60
N ALA A 177 -1.91 4.39 -13.43
CA ALA A 177 -3.22 3.79 -13.71
C ALA A 177 -4.29 4.22 -12.69
N THR A 178 -3.91 4.33 -11.41
CA THR A 178 -4.84 4.71 -10.35
C THR A 178 -4.93 6.23 -10.15
N GLY A 179 -3.89 6.97 -10.48
CA GLY A 179 -3.70 8.37 -10.08
C GLY A 179 -3.33 8.53 -8.60
N GLY A 180 -3.15 7.43 -7.87
CA GLY A 180 -2.81 7.39 -6.45
C GLY A 180 -1.34 7.10 -6.20
N ALA A 181 -0.99 6.93 -4.92
CA ALA A 181 0.35 6.52 -4.51
C ALA A 181 0.48 4.98 -4.48
N VAL A 182 1.69 4.49 -4.67
CA VAL A 182 2.03 3.06 -4.54
C VAL A 182 3.21 2.92 -3.60
N ALA A 183 3.01 2.22 -2.48
CA ALA A 183 4.04 1.89 -1.50
C ALA A 183 4.49 0.44 -1.66
N VAL A 184 5.76 0.25 -2.02
CA VAL A 184 6.43 -1.04 -2.12
C VAL A 184 7.27 -1.24 -0.88
N SER A 185 6.89 -2.18 -0.02
CA SER A 185 7.64 -2.40 1.22
C SER A 185 8.85 -3.30 1.04
N GLY A 186 9.94 -3.02 1.77
CA GLY A 186 11.16 -3.82 1.82
C GLY A 186 12.11 -3.33 2.91
N PRO A 187 13.42 -3.66 2.85
CA PRO A 187 14.41 -3.07 3.77
C PRO A 187 14.51 -1.54 3.65
N THR A 188 14.27 -1.04 2.45
CA THR A 188 14.02 0.38 2.15
C THR A 188 12.73 0.42 1.37
N ASP A 189 11.71 1.09 1.91
CA ASP A 189 10.43 1.21 1.22
C ASP A 189 10.57 2.17 0.02
N LEU A 190 9.76 1.94 -1.02
CA LEU A 190 9.63 2.84 -2.16
C LEU A 190 8.19 3.31 -2.27
N VAL A 191 7.97 4.62 -2.23
CA VAL A 191 6.66 5.25 -2.48
C VAL A 191 6.72 6.00 -3.80
N VAL A 192 5.82 5.68 -4.73
CA VAL A 192 5.69 6.37 -6.02
C VAL A 192 4.34 7.04 -6.12
N ALA A 193 4.31 8.32 -6.48
CA ALA A 193 3.07 9.02 -6.81
C ALA A 193 3.29 10.00 -7.96
N GLY A 194 2.62 9.75 -9.09
CA GLY A 194 2.77 10.56 -10.30
C GLY A 194 4.22 10.56 -10.79
N ASP A 195 4.85 11.74 -10.80
CA ASP A 195 6.23 11.93 -11.26
C ASP A 195 7.25 12.00 -10.11
N VAL A 196 6.87 11.60 -8.89
CA VAL A 196 7.76 11.55 -7.73
C VAL A 196 7.92 10.12 -7.21
N ALA A 197 9.15 9.76 -6.86
CA ALA A 197 9.50 8.55 -6.13
C ALA A 197 10.22 8.94 -4.84
N VAL A 198 9.91 8.26 -3.74
CA VAL A 198 10.49 8.51 -2.42
C VAL A 198 10.97 7.18 -1.87
N ARG A 199 12.23 7.12 -1.43
CA ARG A 199 12.75 6.02 -0.64
C ARG A 199 12.68 6.36 0.83
N VAL A 200 12.16 5.44 1.63
CA VAL A 200 12.00 5.59 3.08
C VAL A 200 12.89 4.57 3.77
N GLU A 201 13.90 5.05 4.48
CA GLU A 201 14.85 4.24 5.25
C GLU A 201 14.45 4.23 6.73
N ALA A 202 13.49 3.38 7.08
CA ALA A 202 13.09 3.17 8.47
C ALA A 202 12.54 1.75 8.66
N GLY A 203 12.85 1.13 9.79
CA GLY A 203 12.32 -0.18 10.17
C GLY A 203 13.34 -1.15 10.74
N ASP A 204 12.87 -2.36 11.04
CA ASP A 204 13.70 -3.43 11.59
C ASP A 204 13.30 -4.81 11.02
N PRO A 205 14.26 -5.71 10.72
CA PRO A 205 13.96 -7.06 10.25
C PRO A 205 13.02 -7.88 11.14
N LEU A 206 12.92 -7.60 12.45
CA LEU A 206 11.96 -8.29 13.33
C LEU A 206 10.50 -8.06 12.90
N LEU A 207 10.17 -7.03 12.12
CA LEU A 207 8.85 -6.87 11.51
C LEU A 207 8.45 -8.09 10.67
N THR A 208 9.40 -8.76 10.02
CA THR A 208 9.10 -9.97 9.22
C THR A 208 8.83 -11.20 10.09
N SER A 209 9.11 -11.11 11.40
CA SER A 209 8.85 -12.16 12.40
C SER A 209 7.54 -11.93 13.16
N VAL A 210 6.79 -10.86 12.85
CA VAL A 210 5.47 -10.56 13.41
C VAL A 210 4.42 -10.68 12.31
N THR A 211 3.54 -11.65 12.43
CA THR A 211 2.44 -11.82 11.47
C THR A 211 1.56 -10.57 11.44
N GLY A 212 1.26 -10.07 10.25
CA GLY A 212 0.41 -8.90 10.07
C GLY A 212 1.08 -7.54 10.24
N ALA A 213 2.39 -7.45 10.45
CA ALA A 213 3.08 -6.15 10.46
C ALA A 213 2.83 -5.33 9.18
N GLY A 214 2.85 -5.99 8.01
CA GLY A 214 2.48 -5.35 6.74
C GLY A 214 1.00 -4.96 6.65
N CYS A 215 0.09 -5.79 7.19
CA CYS A 215 -1.34 -5.48 7.20
C CYS A 215 -1.64 -4.29 8.14
N ALA A 216 -0.90 -4.19 9.25
CA ALA A 216 -0.94 -3.04 10.15
C ALA A 216 -0.47 -1.77 9.43
N LEU A 217 0.60 -1.84 8.63
CA LEU A 217 1.01 -0.72 7.76
C LEU A 217 -0.14 -0.29 6.83
N GLY A 218 -0.87 -1.22 6.21
CA GLY A 218 -2.05 -0.90 5.40
C GLY A 218 -3.11 -0.12 6.18
N GLY A 219 -3.38 -0.51 7.42
CA GLY A 219 -4.28 0.23 8.32
C GLY A 219 -3.77 1.64 8.64
N LEU A 220 -2.49 1.76 9.00
CA LEU A 220 -1.86 3.05 9.28
C LEU A 220 -1.92 3.98 8.04
N VAL A 221 -1.64 3.47 6.84
CA VAL A 221 -1.77 4.24 5.59
C VAL A 221 -3.21 4.75 5.42
N ALA A 222 -4.23 3.93 5.71
CA ALA A 222 -5.63 4.35 5.61
C ALA A 222 -5.98 5.44 6.65
N ALA A 223 -5.41 5.37 7.87
CA ALA A 223 -5.57 6.41 8.88
C ALA A 223 -4.94 7.75 8.44
N PHE A 224 -3.73 7.72 7.90
CA PHE A 224 -3.08 8.93 7.38
C PHE A 224 -3.81 9.47 6.14
N ALA A 225 -4.27 8.62 5.24
CA ALA A 225 -5.00 9.03 4.04
C ALA A 225 -6.31 9.78 4.37
N ALA A 226 -6.90 9.53 5.54
CA ALA A 226 -8.07 10.25 6.03
C ALA A 226 -7.80 11.75 6.32
N VAL A 227 -6.53 12.15 6.47
CA VAL A 227 -6.15 13.51 6.91
C VAL A 227 -5.16 14.22 6.00
N THR A 228 -4.51 13.52 5.05
CA THR A 228 -3.51 14.09 4.15
C THR A 228 -3.55 13.47 2.75
N ASP A 229 -2.71 13.97 1.83
CA ASP A 229 -2.62 13.48 0.47
C ASP A 229 -1.92 12.11 0.36
N PRO A 230 -2.18 11.30 -0.70
CA PRO A 230 -1.77 9.90 -0.73
C PRO A 230 -0.28 9.62 -0.58
N ILE A 231 0.61 10.46 -1.12
CA ILE A 231 2.05 10.24 -0.99
C ILE A 231 2.54 10.53 0.43
N THR A 232 2.06 11.63 1.02
CA THR A 232 2.32 11.96 2.43
C THR A 232 1.77 10.88 3.35
N ALA A 233 0.59 10.32 3.02
CA ALA A 233 -0.01 9.25 3.81
C ALA A 233 0.83 7.96 3.79
N ALA A 234 1.28 7.55 2.61
CA ALA A 234 2.15 6.39 2.45
C ALA A 234 3.49 6.57 3.16
N VAL A 235 4.15 7.72 2.97
CA VAL A 235 5.45 8.01 3.59
C VAL A 235 5.35 8.16 5.10
N GLY A 236 4.36 8.90 5.59
CA GLY A 236 4.16 9.11 7.02
C GLY A 236 3.84 7.82 7.78
N ALA A 237 3.02 6.95 7.19
CA ALA A 237 2.74 5.64 7.79
C ALA A 237 3.96 4.71 7.77
N SER A 238 4.75 4.69 6.69
CA SER A 238 6.02 3.93 6.61
C SER A 238 7.03 4.43 7.64
N LEU A 239 7.22 5.75 7.76
CA LEU A 239 8.08 6.35 8.79
C LEU A 239 7.60 6.02 10.20
N ALA A 240 6.31 6.19 10.49
CA ALA A 240 5.76 5.89 11.81
C ALA A 240 5.99 4.43 12.19
N LEU A 241 5.63 3.48 11.32
CA LEU A 241 5.87 2.06 11.62
C LEU A 241 7.37 1.75 11.73
N GLY A 242 8.19 2.30 10.85
CA GLY A 242 9.63 2.04 10.81
C GLY A 242 10.37 2.56 12.05
N ILE A 243 10.12 3.81 12.45
CA ILE A 243 10.71 4.41 13.65
C ILE A 243 10.23 3.68 14.91
N ALA A 244 8.93 3.35 14.99
CA ALA A 244 8.42 2.56 16.11
C ALA A 244 9.08 1.18 16.18
N ALA A 245 9.31 0.52 15.03
CA ALA A 245 10.00 -0.76 14.97
C ALA A 245 11.45 -0.67 15.46
N GLU A 246 12.21 0.35 15.05
CA GLU A 246 13.58 0.57 15.53
C GLU A 246 13.65 0.77 17.05
N ARG A 247 12.73 1.57 17.61
CA ARG A 247 12.62 1.77 19.06
C ARG A 247 12.22 0.47 19.78
N ALA A 248 11.23 -0.24 19.26
CA ALA A 248 10.77 -1.51 19.81
C ALA A 248 11.86 -2.57 19.80
N ARG A 249 12.73 -2.57 18.77
CA ARG A 249 13.87 -3.49 18.69
C ARG A 249 14.79 -3.35 19.90
N ALA A 250 15.06 -2.12 20.35
CA ALA A 250 15.94 -1.87 21.50
C ALA A 250 15.39 -2.46 22.81
N LEU A 251 14.07 -2.61 22.91
CA LEU A 251 13.37 -3.14 24.09
C LEU A 251 13.11 -4.65 24.01
N ALA A 252 13.10 -5.21 22.80
CA ALA A 252 12.66 -6.57 22.55
C ALA A 252 13.73 -7.64 22.83
N ARG A 253 13.30 -8.75 23.44
CA ARG A 253 14.08 -9.99 23.60
C ARG A 253 13.86 -10.98 22.46
N GLY A 254 12.76 -10.82 21.73
CA GLY A 254 12.34 -11.67 20.61
C GLY A 254 11.01 -11.19 20.02
N PRO A 255 10.44 -11.92 19.03
CA PRO A 255 9.30 -11.44 18.23
C PRO A 255 8.05 -11.08 19.04
N ALA A 256 7.70 -11.86 20.07
CA ALA A 256 6.52 -11.56 20.90
C ALA A 256 6.69 -10.26 21.70
N SER A 257 7.82 -10.10 22.39
CA SER A 257 8.12 -8.84 23.10
C SER A 257 8.30 -7.65 22.15
N PHE A 258 8.75 -7.90 20.92
CA PHE A 258 8.85 -6.88 19.89
C PHE A 258 7.47 -6.41 19.44
N GLN A 259 6.52 -7.31 19.20
CA GLN A 259 5.15 -6.92 18.83
C GLN A 259 4.50 -6.05 19.92
N VAL A 260 4.70 -6.39 21.20
CA VAL A 260 4.19 -5.57 22.32
C VAL A 260 4.86 -4.19 22.30
N ALA A 261 6.19 -4.16 22.29
CA ALA A 261 6.93 -2.89 22.26
C ALA A 261 6.62 -2.05 21.01
N LEU A 262 6.33 -2.67 19.85
CA LEU A 262 5.95 -1.97 18.63
C LEU A 262 4.66 -1.16 18.80
N LEU A 263 3.66 -1.75 19.45
CA LEU A 263 2.40 -1.06 19.73
C LEU A 263 2.61 0.07 20.75
N ASP A 264 3.43 -0.15 21.77
CA ASP A 264 3.80 0.90 22.74
C ASP A 264 4.53 2.05 22.04
N GLU A 265 5.50 1.76 21.17
CA GLU A 265 6.28 2.78 20.47
C GLU A 265 5.43 3.54 19.43
N LEU A 266 4.51 2.88 18.72
CA LEU A 266 3.53 3.58 17.86
C LEU A 266 2.69 4.59 18.66
N HIS A 267 2.34 4.24 19.90
CA HIS A 267 1.62 5.13 20.80
C HIS A 267 2.50 6.30 21.29
N LEU A 268 3.78 6.04 21.57
CA LEU A 268 4.71 7.02 22.11
C LEU A 268 5.32 7.97 21.06
N LEU A 269 5.25 7.62 19.77
CA LEU A 269 5.70 8.49 18.68
C LEU A 269 5.15 9.91 18.81
N ARG A 270 5.87 10.91 18.32
CA ARG A 270 5.39 12.29 18.21
C ARG A 270 5.64 12.83 16.80
N GLY A 271 5.02 13.97 16.46
CA GLY A 271 5.21 14.61 15.16
C GLY A 271 6.69 14.92 14.91
N GLU A 272 7.40 15.38 15.94
CA GLU A 272 8.83 15.71 15.91
C GLU A 272 9.71 14.50 15.53
N ASP A 273 9.26 13.27 15.83
CA ASP A 273 9.97 12.06 15.45
C ASP A 273 9.96 11.85 13.93
N LEU A 274 8.85 12.20 13.27
CA LEU A 274 8.71 12.13 11.80
C LEU A 274 9.38 13.33 11.13
N GLU A 275 9.29 14.52 11.73
CA GLU A 275 9.96 15.74 11.25
C GLU A 275 11.49 15.55 11.20
N ALA A 276 12.07 15.00 12.27
CA ALA A 276 13.50 14.71 12.36
C ALA A 276 13.97 13.63 11.37
N ALA A 277 13.04 12.85 10.80
CA ALA A 277 13.36 11.77 9.87
C ALA A 277 13.58 12.23 8.41
N GLY A 278 13.62 13.54 8.14
CA GLY A 278 13.83 14.06 6.78
C GLY A 278 15.09 13.55 6.07
N GLU A 279 16.16 13.24 6.81
CA GLU A 279 17.40 12.64 6.26
C GLU A 279 17.22 11.17 5.84
N ARG A 280 16.15 10.51 6.30
CA ARG A 280 15.78 9.13 5.94
C ARG A 280 14.95 9.05 4.66
N LEU A 281 14.67 10.20 4.04
CA LEU A 281 13.86 10.33 2.84
C LEU A 281 14.75 10.76 1.66
N THR A 282 14.86 9.89 0.66
CA THR A 282 15.45 10.26 -0.63
C THR A 282 14.34 10.49 -1.65
N VAL A 283 14.22 11.71 -2.16
CA VAL A 283 13.19 12.09 -3.14
C VAL A 283 13.80 12.21 -4.53
N ASP A 284 13.28 11.43 -5.46
CA ASP A 284 13.69 11.39 -6.86
C ASP A 284 12.53 11.77 -7.79
N SER A 285 12.84 12.40 -8.91
CA SER A 285 11.87 12.52 -10.01
C SER A 285 11.75 11.18 -10.74
N VAL A 286 10.53 10.72 -11.00
CA VAL A 286 10.29 9.62 -11.92
C VAL A 286 10.67 10.11 -13.31
N ALA A 287 11.79 9.62 -13.85
CA ALA A 287 12.24 10.00 -15.17
C ALA A 287 11.12 9.72 -16.19
N ALA A 288 10.75 10.74 -16.97
CA ALA A 288 9.96 10.53 -18.17
C ALA A 288 10.78 9.62 -19.11
N ARG A 289 10.36 8.37 -19.30
CA ARG A 289 10.93 7.59 -20.41
C ARG A 289 10.63 8.35 -21.70
N PRO A 290 11.59 8.49 -22.63
CA PRO A 290 11.25 8.88 -23.98
C PRO A 290 10.27 7.86 -24.55
N ALA A 291 9.19 8.33 -25.15
CA ALA A 291 8.27 7.50 -25.92
C ALA A 291 9.04 6.93 -27.12
N GLY A 292 9.38 5.64 -27.07
CA GLY A 292 10.01 4.97 -28.21
C GLY A 292 11.13 4.03 -27.80
N GLU A 293 10.78 2.85 -27.31
CA GLU A 293 11.53 1.62 -27.59
C GLU A 293 10.53 0.48 -27.55
N ALA A 294 9.95 0.22 -28.72
CA ALA A 294 9.24 -1.01 -28.99
C ALA A 294 10.25 -2.16 -28.89
N VAL A 295 9.95 -3.15 -28.05
CA VAL A 295 10.60 -4.46 -28.18
C VAL A 295 9.94 -5.14 -29.37
N GLU A 296 10.49 -4.89 -30.57
CA GLU A 296 10.29 -5.75 -31.73
C GLU A 296 10.95 -7.11 -31.45
N GLY A 297 10.15 -8.07 -30.99
CA GLY A 297 10.44 -9.49 -31.15
C GLY A 297 9.78 -9.96 -32.44
N ALA A 298 10.51 -9.88 -33.55
CA ALA A 298 10.10 -10.33 -34.88
C ALA A 298 9.62 -11.81 -34.89
N PRO A 299 8.74 -12.18 -35.83
CA PRO A 299 8.10 -13.49 -35.86
C PRO A 299 9.11 -14.56 -36.32
N ALA A 300 9.09 -15.72 -35.67
CA ALA A 300 9.72 -16.91 -36.23
C ALA A 300 8.96 -17.29 -37.51
N GLY A 301 9.57 -16.97 -38.64
CA GLY A 301 9.06 -17.27 -39.98
C GLY A 301 8.81 -18.76 -40.16
N GLY A 302 7.69 -19.06 -40.81
CA GLY A 302 7.41 -20.39 -41.31
C GLY A 302 8.40 -20.79 -42.40
N SER A 303 8.94 -22.00 -42.29
CA SER A 303 9.48 -22.72 -43.44
C SER A 303 8.58 -23.92 -43.73
N THR A 304 7.89 -23.80 -44.85
CA THR A 304 7.28 -24.90 -45.61
C THR A 304 8.30 -25.99 -45.91
N GLY A 305 7.96 -27.27 -45.68
CA GLY A 305 8.89 -28.36 -45.98
C GLY A 305 8.32 -29.78 -45.86
N ARG A 306 7.40 -30.12 -46.77
CA ARG A 306 7.16 -31.44 -47.38
C ARG A 306 7.08 -32.72 -46.50
N HIS A 307 5.87 -33.24 -46.53
CA HIS A 307 5.44 -34.64 -46.42
C HIS A 307 6.27 -35.63 -47.26
N VAL A 308 6.72 -36.74 -46.67
CA VAL A 308 6.93 -38.07 -47.31
C VAL A 308 6.63 -39.16 -46.26
N PRO A 309 5.95 -40.28 -46.58
CA PRO A 309 5.38 -41.21 -45.62
C PRO A 309 6.18 -42.51 -45.40
N GLY A 310 6.00 -43.11 -44.22
CA GLY A 310 5.94 -44.57 -44.01
C GLY A 310 7.25 -45.31 -43.71
N ALA A 311 7.28 -46.02 -42.58
CA ALA A 311 7.60 -47.47 -42.53
C ALA A 311 7.33 -48.02 -41.11
N ARG A 312 6.81 -49.25 -41.11
CA ARG A 312 6.51 -50.10 -39.96
C ARG A 312 7.81 -50.69 -39.37
N SER A 313 7.85 -50.84 -38.04
CA SER A 313 8.20 -52.07 -37.31
C SER A 313 8.04 -51.81 -35.82
#